data_AF-M1Z7E3-F1
#
_entry.id   AF-M1Z7E3-F1
#
_cell.length_a   1.000
_cell.length_b   1.000
_cell.length_c   1.000
_cell.angle_alpha   90.00
_cell.angle_beta   90.00
_cell.angle_gamma   90.00
#
_symmetry.space_group_name_H-M   'P 1'
#
loop_
_entity.id
_entity.type
_entity.pdbx_description
1 polymer ?
#
loop_
_entity_poly.entity_id
_entity_poly.type
_entity_poly.pdbx_seq_one_letter_code
_entity_poly.pdbx_strand_id
1 'polypeptide(L)'
;MLEYESTIISPKYKERAIKLNKFRYLNVYLLSPEDIIVSKIIRLEQKDIEDIDELIEIADKELINQIIDEVLLRDDLYESKKNQFIKRLPQFKERYYV
;
A
#
# COMPACT_ATOMS: atom_id res chain seq x y z
N MET A 1 -18.45 6.53 1.95
CA MET A 1 -17.87 5.98 0.71
C MET A 1 -16.37 6.22 0.80
N LEU A 2 -15.51 5.23 0.52
CA LEU A 2 -14.07 5.46 0.48
C LEU A 2 -13.76 6.27 -0.79
N GLU A 3 -13.21 7.47 -0.62
CA GLU A 3 -12.77 8.33 -1.73
C GLU A 3 -11.41 7.83 -2.24
N TYR A 4 -11.29 7.70 -3.56
CA TYR A 4 -10.09 7.15 -4.17
C TYR A 4 -8.89 8.10 -4.03
N GLU A 5 -9.18 9.40 -4.07
CA GLU A 5 -8.28 10.53 -3.84
C GLU A 5 -7.73 10.56 -2.41
N SER A 6 -8.44 9.91 -1.46
CA SER A 6 -8.00 9.75 -0.07
C SER A 6 -7.20 8.47 0.19
N THR A 7 -7.10 7.57 -0.80
CA THR A 7 -6.59 6.22 -0.61
C THR A 7 -5.20 6.07 -1.21
N ILE A 8 -4.20 5.82 -0.35
CA ILE A 8 -2.83 5.51 -0.75
C ILE A 8 -2.80 4.09 -1.29
N ILE A 9 -2.90 3.97 -2.61
CA ILE A 9 -2.81 2.71 -3.34
C ILE A 9 -2.22 2.99 -4.71
N SER A 10 -1.41 2.08 -5.25
CA SER A 10 -0.91 2.21 -6.61
C SER A 10 -2.08 2.17 -7.60
N PRO A 11 -2.07 2.95 -8.69
CA PRO A 11 -3.09 2.86 -9.74
C PRO A 11 -3.13 1.50 -10.45
N LYS A 12 -2.06 0.70 -10.36
CA LYS A 12 -1.95 -0.63 -10.98
C LYS A 12 -2.33 -1.79 -10.08
N TYR A 13 -2.85 -1.51 -8.87
CA TYR A 13 -3.22 -2.54 -7.88
C TYR A 13 -4.12 -3.65 -8.45
N LYS A 14 -4.98 -3.32 -9.42
CA LYS A 14 -5.90 -4.29 -10.05
C LYS A 14 -5.16 -5.37 -10.84
N GLU A 15 -3.98 -5.08 -11.38
CA GLU A 15 -3.15 -6.03 -12.13
C GLU A 15 -2.53 -7.08 -11.19
N ARG A 16 -2.31 -6.71 -9.93
CA ARG A 16 -1.73 -7.57 -8.88
C ARG A 16 -2.79 -8.22 -7.99
N ALA A 17 -4.03 -7.77 -8.05
CA ALA A 17 -5.09 -8.26 -7.19
C ALA A 17 -5.49 -9.70 -7.55
N ILE A 18 -5.56 -10.58 -6.54
CA ILE A 18 -5.90 -11.98 -6.71
C ILE A 18 -7.36 -12.21 -6.36
N LYS A 19 -8.13 -12.81 -7.29
CA LYS A 19 -9.51 -13.21 -7.02
C LYS A 19 -9.57 -14.47 -6.15
N LEU A 20 -10.34 -14.41 -5.06
CA LEU A 20 -10.65 -15.58 -4.24
C LEU A 20 -11.83 -16.36 -4.83
N ASN A 21 -11.55 -17.50 -5.44
CA ASN A 21 -12.56 -18.39 -6.04
C ASN A 21 -13.30 -19.28 -5.01
N LYS A 22 -13.40 -18.84 -3.76
CA LYS A 22 -14.00 -19.60 -2.65
C LYS A 22 -15.47 -19.23 -2.38
N PHE A 23 -15.96 -18.16 -2.98
CA PHE A 23 -17.29 -17.62 -2.70
C PHE A 23 -18.18 -17.68 -3.94
N ARG A 24 -19.39 -18.24 -3.78
CA ARG A 24 -20.33 -18.43 -4.90
C ARG A 24 -21.06 -17.14 -5.30
N TYR A 25 -21.33 -16.27 -4.33
CA TYR A 25 -22.15 -15.06 -4.52
C TYR A 25 -21.38 -13.76 -4.30
N LEU A 26 -20.09 -13.84 -4.00
CA LEU A 26 -19.23 -12.68 -3.74
C LEU A 26 -17.99 -12.75 -4.61
N ASN A 27 -17.67 -11.66 -5.29
CA ASN A 27 -16.39 -11.48 -5.96
C ASN A 27 -15.44 -10.80 -4.97
N VAL A 28 -14.59 -11.59 -4.32
CA VAL A 28 -13.59 -11.08 -3.37
C VAL A 28 -12.24 -11.05 -4.06
N TYR A 29 -11.57 -9.90 -4.00
CA TYR A 29 -10.22 -9.69 -4.51
C TYR A 29 -9.32 -9.27 -3.37
N LEU A 30 -8.14 -9.87 -3.29
CA LEU A 30 -7.11 -9.53 -2.33
C LEU A 30 -6.05 -8.67 -3.01
N LEU A 31 -5.65 -7.59 -2.33
CA LEU A 31 -4.44 -6.84 -2.69
C LEU A 31 -3.20 -7.69 -2.43
N SER A 32 -2.12 -7.41 -3.16
CA SER A 32 -0.84 -8.03 -2.86
C SER A 32 -0.29 -7.53 -1.52
N PRO A 33 0.58 -8.29 -0.85
CA PRO A 33 1.26 -7.83 0.37
C PRO A 33 1.92 -6.46 0.20
N GLU A 34 2.56 -6.22 -0.96
CA GLU A 34 3.25 -4.97 -1.27
C GLU A 34 2.29 -3.78 -1.36
N ASP A 35 1.16 -3.94 -2.05
CA ASP A 35 0.11 -2.91 -2.11
C ASP A 35 -0.45 -2.59 -0.70
N ILE A 36 -0.63 -3.62 0.13
CA ILE A 36 -1.11 -3.45 1.51
C ILE A 36 -0.08 -2.69 2.34
N ILE A 37 1.21 -3.06 2.26
CA ILE A 37 2.30 -2.40 2.98
C ILE A 37 2.35 -0.92 2.61
N VAL A 38 2.37 -0.59 1.32
CA VAL A 38 2.46 0.81 0.87
C VAL A 38 1.25 1.62 1.34
N SER A 39 0.06 1.02 1.37
CA SER A 39 -1.15 1.70 1.85
C SER A 39 -1.09 2.13 3.32
N LYS A 40 -0.27 1.44 4.14
CA LYS A 40 -0.12 1.68 5.58
C LYS A 40 0.94 2.73 5.94
N ILE A 41 1.83 3.11 5.02
CA ILE A 41 2.94 4.06 5.26
C ILE A 41 2.43 5.43 5.74
N ILE A 42 1.27 5.88 5.29
CA ILE A 42 0.74 7.20 5.67
C ILE A 42 0.45 7.30 7.19
N ARG A 43 0.15 6.18 7.85
CA ARG A 43 -0.16 6.12 9.28
C ARG A 43 1.07 5.73 10.09
N LEU A 44 1.69 4.57 9.77
CA LEU A 44 2.73 3.93 10.57
C LEU A 44 2.41 3.95 12.08
N GLU A 45 1.15 3.70 12.43
CA GLU A 45 0.77 3.48 13.82
C GLU A 45 1.27 2.11 14.30
N GLN A 46 1.30 1.88 15.61
CA GLN A 46 1.85 0.64 16.19
C GLN A 46 1.26 -0.63 15.55
N LYS A 47 -0.05 -0.67 15.34
CA LYS A 47 -0.72 -1.80 14.66
C LYS A 47 -0.34 -1.91 13.17
N ASP A 48 -0.14 -0.78 12.49
CA ASP A 48 0.31 -0.82 11.10
C ASP A 48 1.74 -1.34 11.00
N ILE A 49 2.60 -1.00 11.96
CA ILE A 49 3.97 -1.54 12.05
C ILE A 49 3.93 -3.04 12.27
N GLU A 50 3.11 -3.52 13.20
CA GLU A 50 2.91 -4.96 13.45
C GLU A 50 2.44 -5.70 12.19
N ASP A 51 1.44 -5.17 11.50
CA ASP A 51 0.96 -5.75 10.24
C ASP A 51 2.04 -5.76 9.14
N ILE A 52 2.84 -4.69 9.04
CA ILE A 52 3.93 -4.61 8.05
C ILE A 52 5.05 -5.58 8.41
N ASP A 53 5.41 -5.70 9.69
CA ASP A 53 6.46 -6.61 10.17
C ASP A 53 6.12 -8.07 9.79
N GLU A 54 4.84 -8.46 9.76
CA GLU A 54 4.42 -9.77 9.26
C GLU A 54 4.45 -9.87 7.72
N LEU A 55 3.95 -8.86 7.02
CA LEU A 55 3.83 -8.88 5.56
C LEU A 55 5.18 -8.74 4.84
N ILE A 56 6.12 -8.00 5.42
CA ILE A 56 7.41 -7.69 4.79
C ILE A 56 8.28 -8.94 4.61
N GLU A 57 8.09 -9.97 5.45
CA GLU A 57 8.82 -11.25 5.39
C GLU A 57 8.53 -12.04 4.10
N ILE A 58 7.36 -11.82 3.49
CA ILE A 58 6.93 -12.50 2.26
C ILE A 58 6.86 -11.56 1.04
N ALA A 59 7.06 -10.27 1.26
CA ALA A 59 6.88 -9.25 0.23
C ALA A 59 8.15 -9.05 -0.61
N ASP A 60 7.94 -8.72 -1.88
CA ASP A 60 9.04 -8.31 -2.78
C ASP A 60 9.39 -6.83 -2.56
N LYS A 61 10.57 -6.56 -2.01
CA LYS A 61 11.05 -5.20 -1.72
C LYS A 61 11.27 -4.35 -2.97
N GLU A 62 11.65 -4.95 -4.09
CA GLU A 62 11.79 -4.21 -5.35
C GLU A 62 10.41 -3.74 -5.84
N LEU A 63 9.41 -4.62 -5.74
CA LEU A 63 8.03 -4.28 -6.07
C LEU A 63 7.45 -3.22 -5.11
N ILE A 64 7.78 -3.26 -3.81
CA ILE A 64 7.39 -2.19 -2.87
C ILE A 64 7.92 -0.83 -3.34
N ASN A 65 9.20 -0.75 -3.73
CA ASN A 65 9.78 0.49 -4.25
C ASN A 65 9.07 0.97 -5.52
N GLN A 66 8.76 0.06 -6.44
CA GLN A 66 8.00 0.40 -7.65
C GLN A 66 6.61 0.95 -7.30
N ILE A 67 5.90 0.34 -6.36
CA ILE A 67 4.57 0.78 -5.93
C ILE A 67 4.64 2.14 -5.22
N ILE A 68 5.69 2.40 -4.43
CA ILE A 68 5.95 3.71 -3.83
C ILE A 68 6.06 4.77 -4.93
N ASP A 69 6.86 4.53 -5.97
CA ASP A 69 7.03 5.46 -7.07
C ASP A 69 5.72 5.67 -7.83
N GLU A 70 4.97 4.60 -8.08
CA GLU A 70 3.64 4.68 -8.70
C GLU A 70 2.66 5.54 -7.89
N VAL A 71 2.72 5.50 -6.56
CA VAL A 71 1.91 6.35 -5.67
C VAL A 71 2.41 7.80 -5.66
N LEU A 72 3.72 8.03 -5.67
CA LEU A 72 4.29 9.39 -5.69
C LEU A 72 3.97 10.14 -6.98
N LEU A 73 3.86 9.41 -8.10
CA LEU A 73 3.49 9.94 -9.41
C LEU A 73 1.98 10.20 -9.57
N ARG A 74 1.16 9.89 -8.56
CA ARG A 74 -0.27 10.21 -8.59
C ARG A 74 -0.49 11.71 -8.38
N ASP A 75 -1.26 12.31 -9.27
CA ASP A 75 -1.67 13.73 -9.23
C ASP A 75 -3.13 13.91 -8.78
N ASP A 76 -3.85 12.81 -8.55
CA ASP A 76 -5.25 12.77 -8.14
C ASP A 76 -5.45 12.60 -6.62
N LEU A 77 -4.36 12.48 -5.86
CA LEU A 77 -4.41 12.39 -4.40
C LEU A 77 -4.68 13.75 -3.77
N TYR A 78 -5.44 13.78 -2.67
CA TYR A 78 -5.48 14.98 -1.84
C TYR A 78 -4.07 15.33 -1.34
N GLU A 79 -3.68 16.60 -1.49
CA GLU A 79 -2.37 17.11 -1.08
C GLU A 79 -2.02 16.76 0.37
N SER A 80 -2.99 16.79 1.28
CA SER A 80 -2.78 16.40 2.68
C SER A 80 -2.33 14.94 2.81
N LYS A 81 -2.85 14.04 1.98
CA LYS A 81 -2.49 12.61 1.96
C LYS A 81 -1.12 12.38 1.33
N LYS A 82 -0.87 13.02 0.18
CA LYS A 82 0.44 12.95 -0.51
C LYS A 82 1.57 13.44 0.40
N ASN A 83 1.38 14.59 1.04
CA ASN A 83 2.36 15.16 1.96
C ASN A 83 2.58 14.30 3.21
N GLN A 84 1.52 13.72 3.78
CA GLN A 84 1.65 12.81 4.92
C GLN A 84 2.40 11.52 4.53
N PHE A 85 2.13 10.97 3.36
CA PHE A 85 2.84 9.81 2.82
C PHE A 85 4.33 10.10 2.65
N ILE A 86 4.68 11.20 1.96
CA ILE A 86 6.07 11.65 1.77
C ILE A 86 6.78 11.86 3.11
N LYS A 87 6.11 12.45 4.10
CA LYS A 87 6.68 12.69 5.44
C LYS A 87 7.05 11.38 6.16
N ARG A 88 6.26 10.32 5.98
CA ARG A 88 6.46 9.02 6.66
C ARG A 88 7.38 8.09 5.89
N LEU A 89 7.53 8.30 4.59
CA LEU A 89 8.31 7.44 3.72
C LEU A 89 9.76 7.22 4.18
N PRO A 90 10.53 8.24 4.64
CA PRO A 90 11.89 8.02 5.13
C PRO A 90 11.96 7.05 6.32
N GLN A 91 11.03 7.21 7.28
CA GLN A 91 10.94 6.33 8.46
C GLN A 91 10.65 4.87 8.06
N PHE A 92 9.77 4.68 7.08
CA PHE A 92 9.48 3.35 6.52
C PHE A 92 10.72 2.75 5.85
N LYS A 93 11.38 3.50 4.96
CA LYS A 93 12.54 3.03 4.21
C LYS A 93 13.72 2.65 5.11
N GLU A 94 13.99 3.47 6.13
CA GLU A 94 15.02 3.19 7.13
C GLU A 94 14.72 1.91 7.91
N ARG A 95 13.46 1.71 8.34
CA ARG A 95 13.07 0.55 9.13
C ARG A 95 13.16 -0.77 8.35
N TYR A 96 12.71 -0.77 7.10
CA TYR A 96 12.51 -2.01 6.32
C TYR A 96 13.58 -2.27 5.26
N TYR A 97 14.55 -1.36 5.12
CA TYR A 97 15.62 -1.44 4.11
C TYR A 97 15.04 -1.58 2.70
N VAL A 98 14.14 -0.67 2.37
CA VAL A 98 13.46 -0.54 1.07
C VAL A 98 13.87 0.78 0.44
#